data_AF-A0A7K3LMQ9-F1
#
_entry.id   AF-A0A7K3LMQ9-F1
#
_cell.length_a   1.000
_cell.length_b   1.000
_cell.length_c   1.000
_cell.angle_alpha   90.00
_cell.angle_beta   90.00
_cell.angle_gamma   90.00
#
_symmetry.space_group_name_H-M   'P 1'
#
loop_
_entity.id
_entity.type
_entity.pdbx_description
1 polymer ?
#
loop_
_entity_poly.entity_id
_entity_poly.type
_entity_poly.pdbx_seq_one_letter_code
_entity_poly.pdbx_strand_id
1 'polypeptide(L)'
;MSPTPPSSLFNPLSRLFGSDSNRFGVDPDQISALSDTWRSQGNAVGGIGFDALTVDGEGSRVITALRATGKPALAATESISDRLISMAVALEAFSATSETQDASVAHVFDLMTDR
;
A
#
# COMPACT_ATOMS: atom_id res chain seq x y z
N MET A 1 -17.50 11.55 -22.70
CA MET A 1 -16.06 11.69 -22.43
C MET A 1 -15.87 11.36 -20.95
N SER A 2 -15.36 10.18 -20.64
CA SER A 2 -15.06 9.79 -19.25
C SER A 2 -13.67 10.27 -18.88
N PRO A 3 -13.43 10.84 -17.69
CA PRO A 3 -12.09 11.26 -17.29
C PRO A 3 -11.24 10.02 -17.01
N THR A 4 -10.10 9.93 -17.69
CA THR A 4 -9.05 8.95 -17.40
C THR A 4 -8.49 9.27 -16.01
N PRO A 5 -8.43 8.30 -15.08
CA PRO A 5 -7.82 8.53 -13.77
C PRO A 5 -6.33 8.85 -13.95
N PRO A 6 -5.74 9.75 -13.14
CA PRO A 6 -4.33 10.11 -13.29
C PRO A 6 -3.45 8.89 -13.02
N SER A 7 -2.65 8.51 -14.02
CA SER A 7 -1.66 7.44 -14.03
C SER A 7 -0.57 7.59 -12.94
N SER A 8 -0.60 8.71 -12.20
CA SER A 8 0.32 9.08 -11.13
C SER A 8 0.22 8.19 -9.88
N LEU A 9 -0.90 7.48 -9.69
CA LEU A 9 -1.13 6.63 -8.51
C LEU A 9 -0.27 5.35 -8.50
N PHE A 10 0.18 4.86 -9.66
CA PHE A 10 0.95 3.61 -9.81
C PHE A 10 2.43 3.85 -10.14
N ASN A 11 2.90 5.10 -10.10
CA ASN A 11 4.29 5.46 -10.41
C ASN A 11 5.32 5.42 -9.25
N PRO A 12 5.07 4.88 -8.02
CA PRO A 12 6.15 4.78 -7.03
C PRO A 12 7.11 3.62 -7.33
N LEU A 13 6.65 2.56 -8.01
CA LEU A 13 7.48 1.38 -8.29
C LEU A 13 8.61 1.67 -9.28
N SER A 14 8.38 2.54 -10.27
CA SER A 14 9.41 2.95 -11.24
C SER A 14 10.49 3.84 -10.64
N ARG A 15 10.24 4.47 -9.48
CA ARG A 15 11.25 5.22 -8.72
C ARG A 15 12.02 4.34 -7.74
N LEU A 16 11.37 3.30 -7.20
CA LEU A 16 11.99 2.30 -6.33
C LEU A 16 13.17 1.58 -7.02
N PHE A 17 13.10 1.41 -8.34
CA PHE A 17 14.16 0.84 -9.17
C PHE A 17 14.88 1.90 -10.02
N GLY A 18 15.02 3.11 -9.46
CA GLY A 18 15.58 4.28 -10.12
C GLY A 18 16.95 4.04 -10.77
N SER A 19 17.11 4.69 -11.93
CA SER A 19 18.15 4.63 -12.96
C SER A 19 19.60 4.95 -12.56
N ASP A 20 19.96 4.84 -11.28
CA ASP A 20 21.35 4.97 -10.81
C ASP A 20 21.93 3.57 -10.63
N SER A 21 22.41 3.02 -11.75
CA SER A 21 23.00 1.69 -11.93
C SER A 21 24.27 1.41 -11.09
N ASN A 22 24.51 2.15 -10.01
CA ASN A 22 25.73 2.06 -9.20
C ASN A 22 25.50 1.96 -7.68
N ARG A 23 24.24 1.87 -7.22
CA ARG A 23 23.91 1.47 -5.85
C ARG A 23 23.17 0.13 -5.87
N PHE A 24 23.87 -0.94 -5.48
CA PHE A 24 23.19 -2.15 -5.03
C PHE A 24 22.59 -1.84 -3.65
N GLY A 25 21.27 -1.67 -3.57
CA GLY A 25 20.58 -1.45 -2.30
C GLY A 25 19.19 -0.87 -2.48
N VAL A 26 18.32 -1.10 -1.50
CA VAL A 26 17.02 -0.42 -1.41
C VAL A 26 17.18 0.77 -0.47
N ASP A 27 16.70 1.95 -0.88
CA ASP A 27 16.79 3.17 -0.08
C ASP A 27 15.75 3.15 1.07
N PRO A 28 16.17 3.14 2.35
CA PRO A 28 15.26 3.07 3.50
C PRO A 28 14.25 4.22 3.55
N ASP A 29 14.67 5.43 3.14
CA ASP A 29 13.78 6.61 3.14
C ASP A 29 12.66 6.43 2.10
N GLN A 30 12.97 5.81 0.96
CA GLN A 30 11.98 5.51 -0.06
C GLN A 30 11.02 4.40 0.36
N ILE A 31 11.52 3.36 1.04
CA ILE A 31 10.68 2.34 1.66
C ILE A 31 9.72 2.99 2.65
N SER A 32 10.22 3.81 3.57
CA SER A 32 9.40 4.48 4.59
C SER A 32 8.31 5.34 3.93
N ALA A 33 8.67 6.17 2.95
CA ALA A 33 7.71 7.01 2.22
C ALA A 33 6.62 6.19 1.50
N LEU A 34 6.98 5.03 0.93
CA LEU A 34 6.03 4.13 0.27
C LEU A 34 5.10 3.45 1.28
N SER A 35 5.63 2.97 2.40
CA SER A 35 4.84 2.39 3.50
C SER A 35 3.83 3.40 4.04
N ASP A 36 4.24 4.64 4.28
CA ASP A 36 3.33 5.71 4.74
C ASP A 36 2.26 6.04 3.71
N THR A 37 2.63 6.06 2.43
CA THR A 37 1.67 6.25 1.34
C THR A 37 0.62 5.14 1.33
N TRP A 38 1.03 3.88 1.44
CA TRP A 38 0.11 2.73 1.48
C TRP A 38 -0.78 2.76 2.72
N ARG A 39 -0.26 3.12 3.90
CA ARG A 39 -1.11 3.31 5.09
C ARG A 39 -2.14 4.41 4.90
N SER A 40 -1.71 5.57 4.41
CA SER A 40 -2.60 6.69 4.18
C SER A 40 -3.71 6.32 3.20
N GLN A 41 -3.38 5.60 2.12
CA GLN A 41 -4.36 5.14 1.14
C GLN A 41 -5.26 4.04 1.70
N GLY A 42 -4.71 3.09 2.46
CA GLY A 42 -5.49 2.06 3.14
C GLY A 42 -6.54 2.66 4.06
N ASN A 43 -6.12 3.59 4.93
CA ASN A 43 -7.03 4.32 5.82
C ASN A 43 -8.08 5.14 5.04
N ALA A 44 -7.69 5.81 3.96
CA ALA A 44 -8.63 6.57 3.13
C ALA A 44 -9.68 5.67 2.47
N VAL A 45 -9.28 4.50 1.96
CA VAL A 45 -10.19 3.52 1.34
C VAL A 45 -11.08 2.86 2.39
N GLY A 46 -10.52 2.44 3.53
CA GLY A 46 -11.26 1.83 4.63
C GLY A 46 -12.25 2.80 5.30
N GLY A 47 -12.02 4.11 5.19
CA GLY A 47 -12.92 5.15 5.67
C GLY A 47 -14.11 5.47 4.75
N ILE A 48 -14.24 4.81 3.59
CA ILE A 48 -15.38 5.03 2.69
C ILE A 48 -16.64 4.41 3.30
N GLY A 49 -17.56 5.25 3.74
CA GLY A 49 -18.86 4.84 4.27
C GLY A 49 -19.86 4.51 3.16
N PHE A 50 -20.69 3.50 3.39
CA PHE A 50 -21.73 3.05 2.44
C PHE A 50 -23.15 3.19 2.99
N ASP A 51 -23.33 3.91 4.09
CA ASP A 51 -24.62 4.05 4.77
C ASP A 51 -25.73 4.61 3.86
N ALA A 52 -25.34 5.47 2.90
CA ALA A 52 -26.24 6.04 1.90
C ALA A 52 -26.88 4.99 0.95
N LEU A 53 -26.36 3.77 0.89
CA LEU A 53 -26.94 2.67 0.12
C LEU A 53 -28.05 1.92 0.89
N THR A 54 -28.26 2.27 2.16
CA THR A 54 -29.36 1.79 3.00
C THR A 54 -30.60 2.62 2.72
N VAL A 55 -31.25 2.34 1.59
CA VAL A 55 -32.41 3.13 1.10
C VAL A 55 -33.72 2.46 1.47
N ASP A 56 -34.60 3.22 2.14
CA ASP A 56 -35.99 2.86 2.42
C ASP A 56 -36.90 3.20 1.24
N GLY A 57 -37.90 2.34 0.99
CA GLY A 57 -38.92 2.57 -0.01
C GLY A 57 -39.54 1.28 -0.56
N GLU A 58 -40.71 1.43 -1.19
CA GLU A 58 -41.44 0.32 -1.82
C GLU A 58 -40.60 -0.39 -2.89
N GLY A 59 -40.85 -1.68 -3.10
CA GLY A 59 -40.00 -2.65 -3.83
C GLY A 59 -39.74 -2.35 -5.32
N SER A 60 -39.09 -1.24 -5.63
CA SER A 60 -38.52 -0.93 -6.93
C SER A 60 -37.25 -1.74 -7.15
N ARG A 61 -37.04 -2.21 -8.38
CA ARG A 61 -35.80 -2.87 -8.81
C ARG A 61 -34.56 -2.04 -8.51
N VAL A 62 -34.67 -0.71 -8.58
CA VAL A 62 -33.56 0.22 -8.29
C VAL A 62 -33.21 0.19 -6.80
N ILE A 63 -34.21 0.25 -5.91
CA ILE A 63 -33.99 0.21 -4.45
C ILE A 63 -33.39 -1.14 -4.04
N THR A 64 -33.88 -2.24 -4.62
CA THR A 64 -33.31 -3.57 -4.40
C THR A 64 -31.84 -3.65 -4.85
N ALA A 65 -31.51 -3.09 -6.01
CA ALA A 65 -30.12 -3.06 -6.52
C ALA A 65 -29.19 -2.22 -5.65
N LEU A 66 -29.65 -1.05 -5.17
CA LEU A 66 -28.89 -0.20 -4.25
C LEU A 66 -28.59 -0.94 -2.94
N ARG A 67 -29.59 -1.55 -2.31
CA ARG A 67 -29.40 -2.35 -1.09
C ARG A 67 -28.46 -3.54 -1.29
N ALA A 68 -28.49 -4.17 -2.46
CA ALA A 68 -27.62 -5.29 -2.79
C ALA A 68 -26.14 -4.86 -3.00
N THR A 69 -25.87 -3.58 -3.24
CA THR A 69 -24.53 -3.07 -3.52
C THR A 69 -23.75 -2.72 -2.25
N GLY A 70 -24.43 -2.34 -1.17
CA GLY A 70 -23.79 -1.88 0.08
C GLY A 70 -22.80 -2.87 0.68
N LYS A 71 -23.23 -4.12 0.93
CA LYS A 71 -22.35 -5.14 1.54
C LYS A 71 -21.15 -5.51 0.65
N PRO A 72 -21.31 -5.80 -0.65
CA PRO A 72 -20.16 -6.05 -1.53
C PRO A 72 -19.19 -4.87 -1.61
N ALA A 73 -19.69 -3.64 -1.64
CA ALA A 73 -18.83 -2.46 -1.69
C ALA A 73 -18.00 -2.30 -0.41
N LEU A 74 -18.63 -2.47 0.76
CA LEU A 74 -17.94 -2.49 2.05
C LEU A 74 -16.85 -3.56 2.12
N ALA A 75 -17.18 -4.81 1.75
CA ALA A 75 -16.22 -5.91 1.76
C ALA A 75 -15.03 -5.66 0.83
N ALA A 76 -15.26 -5.02 -0.34
CA ALA A 76 -14.20 -4.67 -1.26
C ALA A 76 -13.28 -3.59 -0.70
N THR A 77 -13.82 -2.53 -0.09
CA THR A 77 -13.01 -1.47 0.52
C THR A 77 -12.23 -1.96 1.73
N GLU A 78 -12.83 -2.81 2.57
CA GLU A 78 -12.14 -3.45 3.70
C GLU A 78 -10.96 -4.30 3.19
N SER A 79 -11.18 -5.15 2.19
CA SER A 79 -10.12 -5.98 1.62
C SER A 79 -8.97 -5.17 1.02
N ILE A 80 -9.27 -4.08 0.31
CA ILE A 80 -8.25 -3.19 -0.25
C ILE A 80 -7.49 -2.46 0.86
N SER A 81 -8.20 -1.93 1.86
CA SER A 81 -7.61 -1.29 3.03
C SER A 81 -6.63 -2.22 3.75
N ASP A 82 -7.10 -3.42 4.10
CA ASP A 82 -6.30 -4.44 4.79
C ASP A 82 -5.07 -4.82 3.98
N ARG A 83 -5.21 -4.96 2.67
CA ARG A 83 -4.10 -5.30 1.78
C ARG A 83 -3.04 -4.20 1.77
N LEU A 84 -3.45 -2.94 1.64
CA LEU A 84 -2.53 -1.79 1.63
C LEU A 84 -1.78 -1.65 2.97
N ILE A 85 -2.51 -1.77 4.09
CA ILE A 85 -1.91 -1.71 5.43
C ILE A 85 -0.94 -2.88 5.63
N SER A 86 -1.33 -4.10 5.25
CA SER A 86 -0.47 -5.29 5.35
C SER A 86 0.80 -5.16 4.50
N MET A 87 0.68 -4.57 3.30
CA MET A 87 1.84 -4.32 2.45
C MET A 87 2.80 -3.29 3.07
N ALA A 88 2.27 -2.23 3.70
CA ALA A 88 3.10 -1.25 4.39
C ALA A 88 3.89 -1.87 5.55
N VAL A 89 3.21 -2.69 6.37
CA VAL A 89 3.85 -3.42 7.48
C VAL A 89 4.93 -4.38 6.96
N ALA A 90 4.64 -5.13 5.89
CA ALA A 90 5.62 -6.05 5.30
C ALA A 90 6.85 -5.33 4.74
N LEU A 91 6.65 -4.15 4.14
CA LEU A 91 7.73 -3.37 3.55
C LEU A 91 8.66 -2.76 4.61
N GLU A 92 8.12 -2.30 5.74
CA GLU A 92 8.93 -1.87 6.88
C GLU A 92 9.70 -3.02 7.53
N ALA A 93 9.06 -4.16 7.71
CA ALA A 93 9.72 -5.36 8.24
C ALA A 93 10.88 -5.79 7.34
N PHE A 94 10.69 -5.68 6.02
CA PHE A 94 11.76 -5.90 5.04
C PHE A 94 12.91 -4.90 5.24
N SER A 95 12.64 -3.59 5.31
CA SER A 95 13.68 -2.56 5.53
C SER A 95 14.52 -2.83 6.78
N ALA A 96 13.87 -3.06 7.92
CA ALA A 96 14.55 -3.31 9.18
C ALA A 96 15.40 -4.59 9.14
N THR A 97 14.91 -5.62 8.44
CA THR A 97 15.66 -6.87 8.25
C THR A 97 16.88 -6.65 7.36
N SER A 98 16.74 -5.90 6.27
CA SER A 98 17.84 -5.56 5.37
C SER A 98 18.93 -4.75 6.07
N GLU A 99 18.57 -3.71 6.82
CA GLU A 99 19.53 -2.91 7.59
C GLU A 99 20.31 -3.75 8.62
N THR A 100 19.60 -4.66 9.31
CA THR A 100 20.23 -5.57 10.28
C THR A 100 21.20 -6.53 9.60
N GLN A 101 20.85 -7.05 8.42
CA GLN A 101 21.71 -7.94 7.65
C GLN A 101 22.94 -7.20 7.11
N ASP A 102 22.76 -5.99 6.59
CA ASP A 102 23.85 -5.17 6.06
C ASP A 102 24.85 -4.81 7.17
N ALA A 103 24.36 -4.40 8.35
CA ALA A 103 25.21 -4.13 9.50
C ALA A 103 25.99 -5.38 9.97
N SER A 104 25.34 -6.55 9.97
CA SER A 104 25.98 -7.82 10.33
C SER A 104 27.10 -8.20 9.35
N VAL A 105 26.84 -8.06 8.04
CA VAL A 105 27.84 -8.36 7.00
C VAL A 105 29.00 -7.38 7.05
N ALA A 106 28.74 -6.07 7.24
CA ALA A 106 29.78 -5.06 7.40
C ALA A 106 30.70 -5.40 8.59
N HIS A 107 30.12 -5.75 9.74
CA HIS A 107 30.88 -6.15 10.91
C HIS A 107 31.78 -7.37 10.66
N VAL A 108 31.28 -8.38 9.94
CA VAL A 108 32.09 -9.55 9.56
C VAL A 108 33.26 -9.16 8.65
N PHE A 109 33.05 -8.24 7.70
CA PHE A 109 34.12 -7.74 6.83
C PHE A 109 35.19 -6.96 7.59
N ASP A 110 34.81 -6.11 8.54
CA ASP A 110 35.74 -5.37 9.38
C ASP A 110 36.65 -6.34 10.17
N LEU A 111 36.07 -7.38 10.77
CA LEU A 111 36.82 -8.41 11.49
C LEU A 111 37.80 -9.21 10.61
N MET A 112 37.49 -9.37 9.31
CA MET A 112 38.40 -10.04 8.36
C MET A 112 39.54 -9.12 7.92
N THR A 113 39.31 -7.81 7.86
CA THR A 113 40.29 -6.82 7.41
C THR A 113 41.33 -6.50 8.50
N ASP A 114 40.97 -6.68 9.77
CA ASP A 114 41.86 -6.52 10.93
C ASP A 114 42.81 -7.72 11.18
N ARG A 115 42.79 -8.77 10.33
CA ARG A 115 43.68 -9.94 10.40
C ARG A 115 44.77 -9.91 9.33
#